data_AF-A0A2P6REG3-F1
#
_entry.id   AF-A0A2P6REG3-F1
#
_cell.length_a   1.000
_cell.length_b   1.000
_cell.length_c   1.000
_cell.angle_alpha   90.00
_cell.angle_beta   90.00
_cell.angle_gamma   90.00
#
_symmetry.space_group_name_H-M   'P 1'
#
loop_
_entity.id
_entity.type
_entity.pdbx_description
1 polymer ?
#
loop_
_entity_poly.entity_id
_entity_poly.type
_entity_poly.pdbx_seq_one_letter_code
_entity_poly.pdbx_strand_id
1 'polypeptide(L)'
;MDCMLQYLCHDLMLLENQLPWFVLEILYRLTVEEYIYYPSLSTMVLLTFSSQGSLLHNVESYLSHNGLDDGDDEDEDEDDAILHILDLIRSTLVFRFRKVKSLPCLSQVKLPPATTLSEAGVEFRRACMEGMMNIDFKDGVFTIPQLSIAEMTEPLLRNIIALEQCCHGRSHKITSYFILMHSLIASSKDIYFLCEKEIFLNWFSSENAYKIFNKLYDDTFLKNFYYGELCAEVNNYYNVLWNRWLEKLKRDHLYNPWKITSLVAAFILLALTLLQTTYTIQQYYSPRQ
;
A
#
# COMPACT_ATOMS: atom_id res chain seq x y z
N MET A 1 18.25 8.68 21.43
CA MET A 1 16.96 9.10 22.01
C MET A 1 16.76 8.31 23.28
N ASP A 2 16.42 8.94 24.40
CA ASP A 2 16.18 8.21 25.65
C ASP A 2 14.98 7.29 25.46
N CYS A 3 15.09 6.02 25.87
CA CYS A 3 14.02 5.04 25.74
C CYS A 3 12.69 5.57 26.34
N MET A 4 12.76 6.37 27.41
CA MET A 4 11.58 7.02 28.01
C MET A 4 10.86 7.98 27.07
N LEU A 5 11.58 8.78 26.28
CA LEU A 5 10.97 9.71 25.33
C LEU A 5 10.22 8.93 24.23
N GLN A 6 10.79 7.81 23.79
CA GLN A 6 10.15 6.96 22.78
C GLN A 6 8.83 6.36 23.30
N TYR A 7 8.79 5.87 24.54
CA TYR A 7 7.56 5.39 25.16
C TYR A 7 6.53 6.51 25.34
N LEU A 8 6.96 7.69 25.81
CA LEU A 8 6.08 8.84 25.95
C LEU A 8 5.44 9.23 24.60
N CYS A 9 6.25 9.33 23.53
CA CYS A 9 5.73 9.66 22.21
C CYS A 9 4.76 8.58 21.70
N HIS A 10 5.03 7.30 21.97
CA HIS A 10 4.10 6.22 21.62
C HIS A 10 2.77 6.39 22.35
N ASP A 11 2.80 6.63 23.66
CA ASP A 11 1.58 6.82 24.46
C ASP A 11 0.80 8.06 24.02
N LEU A 12 1.48 9.14 23.63
CA LEU A 12 0.83 10.34 23.10
C LEU A 12 0.21 10.15 21.70
N MET A 13 0.52 9.06 21.00
CA MET A 13 -0.08 8.70 19.70
C MET A 13 -1.25 7.71 19.85
N LEU A 14 -1.52 7.20 21.04
CA LEU A 14 -2.68 6.33 21.29
C LEU A 14 -3.96 7.17 21.29
N LEU A 15 -4.98 6.72 20.53
CA LEU A 15 -6.26 7.42 20.42
C LEU A 15 -6.98 7.54 21.79
N GLU A 16 -6.79 6.55 22.66
CA GLU A 16 -7.33 6.54 24.03
C GLU A 16 -6.65 7.56 24.98
N ASN A 17 -5.48 8.08 24.60
CA ASN A 17 -4.67 8.98 25.42
C ASN A 17 -4.62 10.41 24.84
N GLN A 18 -5.67 10.81 24.12
CA GLN A 18 -5.74 12.13 23.51
C GLN A 18 -6.39 13.16 24.45
N LEU A 19 -5.69 14.28 24.65
CA LEU A 19 -6.26 15.48 25.25
C LEU A 19 -6.72 16.45 24.15
N PRO A 20 -7.87 17.12 24.31
CA PRO A 20 -8.31 18.14 23.38
C PRO A 20 -7.24 19.24 23.22
N TRP A 21 -7.06 19.72 21.99
CA TRP A 21 -6.01 20.67 21.63
C TRP A 21 -6.07 21.95 22.46
N PHE A 22 -7.26 22.47 22.73
CA PHE A 22 -7.44 23.66 23.55
C PHE A 22 -6.91 23.50 24.99
N VAL A 23 -6.99 22.28 25.55
CA VAL A 23 -6.44 21.99 26.89
C VAL A 23 -4.93 22.04 26.85
N LEU A 24 -4.33 21.42 25.83
CA LEU A 24 -2.89 21.44 25.62
C LEU A 24 -2.37 22.86 25.42
N GLU A 25 -3.13 23.70 24.70
CA GLU A 25 -2.77 25.09 24.47
C GLU A 25 -2.80 25.92 25.76
N ILE A 26 -3.79 25.70 26.62
CA ILE A 26 -3.85 26.34 27.95
C ILE A 26 -2.65 25.89 28.81
N LEU A 27 -2.38 24.59 28.89
CA LEU A 27 -1.25 24.06 29.65
C LEU A 27 0.07 24.62 29.15
N TYR A 28 0.25 24.66 27.83
CA TYR A 28 1.43 25.22 27.20
C TYR A 28 1.64 26.69 27.56
N ARG A 29 0.59 27.52 27.46
CA ARG A 29 0.64 28.94 27.86
C ARG A 29 0.99 29.14 29.35
N LEU A 30 0.60 28.22 30.22
CA LEU A 30 0.97 28.27 31.65
C LEU A 30 2.43 27.86 31.92
N THR A 31 3.04 27.09 31.02
CA THR A 31 4.45 26.65 31.15
C THR A 31 5.45 27.61 30.52
N VAL A 32 4.99 28.47 29.61
CA VAL A 32 5.83 29.43 28.88
C VAL A 32 6.03 30.69 29.71
N GLU A 33 7.29 31.08 29.90
CA GLU A 33 7.63 32.37 30.52
C GLU A 33 7.38 33.53 29.54
N GLU A 34 6.76 34.62 30.01
CA GLU A 34 6.36 35.78 29.18
C GLU A 34 7.51 36.48 28.43
N TYR A 35 8.77 36.24 28.81
CA TYR A 35 9.93 37.00 28.35
C TYR A 35 10.79 36.28 27.29
N ILE A 36 10.40 35.08 26.86
CA ILE A 36 11.15 34.30 25.86
C ILE A 36 10.24 33.99 24.66
N TYR A 37 10.76 34.17 23.44
CA TYR A 37 10.06 33.76 22.23
C TYR A 37 10.09 32.23 22.12
N TYR A 38 8.98 31.58 22.48
CA TYR A 38 8.81 30.15 22.26
C TYR A 38 8.08 29.88 20.94
N PRO A 39 8.44 28.81 20.22
CA PRO A 39 7.73 28.41 19.01
C PRO A 39 6.32 27.89 19.37
N SER A 40 5.39 27.89 18.42
CA SER A 40 4.01 27.44 18.68
C SER A 40 3.94 26.02 19.25
N LEU A 41 2.85 25.70 19.99
CA LEU A 41 2.64 24.36 20.54
C LEU A 41 2.72 23.27 19.45
N SER A 42 2.13 23.51 18.27
CA SER A 42 2.20 22.57 17.16
C SER A 42 3.65 22.36 16.70
N THR A 43 4.42 23.44 16.55
CA THR A 43 5.85 23.35 16.22
C THR A 43 6.63 22.58 17.29
N MET A 44 6.39 22.82 18.58
CA MET A 44 7.06 22.11 19.68
C MET A 44 6.75 20.60 19.67
N VAL A 45 5.48 20.26 19.49
CA VAL A 45 5.03 18.86 19.39
C VAL A 45 5.70 18.20 18.18
N LEU A 46 5.63 18.83 17.01
CA LEU A 46 6.23 18.31 15.78
C LEU A 46 7.75 18.13 15.89
N LEU A 47 8.48 19.08 16.47
CA LEU A 47 9.92 18.94 16.72
C LEU A 47 10.25 17.80 17.69
N THR A 48 9.34 17.47 18.61
CA THR A 48 9.51 16.31 19.49
C THR A 48 9.34 15.02 18.68
N PHE A 49 8.35 14.96 17.80
CA PHE A 49 8.07 13.80 16.94
C PHE A 49 9.03 13.66 15.74
N SER A 50 9.69 14.73 15.29
CA SER A 50 10.71 14.66 14.22
C SER A 50 11.91 13.81 14.65
N SER A 51 12.15 13.70 15.96
CA SER A 51 13.15 12.78 16.51
C SER A 51 12.88 11.31 16.10
N GLN A 52 11.63 10.95 15.78
CA GLN A 52 11.29 9.65 15.19
C GLN A 52 11.63 9.63 13.70
N GLY A 53 12.59 8.80 13.30
CA GLY A 53 13.09 8.76 11.93
C GLY A 53 12.03 8.49 10.85
N SER A 54 10.93 7.81 11.17
CA SER A 54 9.83 7.55 10.23
C SER A 54 8.97 8.78 9.93
N LEU A 55 8.91 9.75 10.85
CA LEU A 55 8.10 10.96 10.71
C LEU A 55 8.93 12.19 10.30
N LEU A 56 10.25 12.15 10.53
CA LEU A 56 11.18 13.26 10.28
C LEU A 56 10.91 13.98 8.94
N HIS A 57 10.92 13.26 7.82
CA HIS A 57 10.76 13.86 6.50
C HIS A 57 9.38 14.54 6.32
N ASN A 58 8.30 13.94 6.82
CA ASN A 58 6.97 14.53 6.73
C ASN A 58 6.84 15.76 7.63
N VAL A 59 7.46 15.72 8.81
CA VAL A 59 7.46 16.85 9.76
C VAL A 59 8.27 18.02 9.24
N GLU A 60 9.50 17.81 8.76
CA GLU A 60 10.34 18.87 8.17
C GLU A 60 9.65 19.51 6.97
N SER A 61 9.06 18.66 6.13
CA SER A 61 8.25 19.07 4.99
C SER A 61 7.04 19.92 5.40
N TYR A 62 6.32 19.54 6.46
CA TYR A 62 5.18 20.28 6.98
C TYR A 62 5.60 21.64 7.59
N LEU A 63 6.67 21.64 8.40
CA LEU A 63 7.18 22.84 9.07
C LEU A 63 7.75 23.88 8.08
N SER A 64 8.41 23.42 7.01
CA SER A 64 8.98 24.30 5.98
C SER A 64 7.94 25.04 5.14
N HIS A 65 6.70 24.52 5.09
CA HIS A 65 5.61 25.07 4.29
C HIS A 65 4.61 25.91 5.10
N ASN A 66 4.95 26.26 6.35
CA ASN A 66 4.19 27.19 7.20
C ASN A 66 2.67 26.94 7.35
N GLY A 67 2.17 25.71 7.13
CA GLY A 67 0.92 25.16 7.68
C GLY A 67 -0.42 25.86 7.45
N LEU A 68 -0.47 27.07 6.90
CA LEU A 68 -1.67 27.87 6.65
C LEU A 68 -1.37 28.81 5.48
N ASP A 69 -2.33 28.87 4.55
CA ASP A 69 -2.36 29.71 3.33
C ASP A 69 -1.87 29.02 2.05
N ASP A 70 -2.67 28.05 1.59
CA ASP A 70 -3.05 28.06 0.17
C ASP A 70 -4.57 28.24 0.18
N GLY A 71 -4.98 29.51 0.10
CA GLY A 71 -6.34 29.90 -0.19
C GLY A 71 -6.76 29.38 -1.56
N ASP A 72 -8.08 29.35 -1.73
CA ASP A 72 -8.80 28.93 -2.93
C ASP A 72 -8.80 27.40 -3.13
N ASP A 73 -9.81 26.73 -2.59
CA ASP A 73 -10.53 25.66 -3.28
C ASP A 73 -11.67 25.16 -2.40
N GLU A 74 -12.89 25.50 -2.81
CA GLU A 74 -14.17 25.06 -2.24
C GLU A 74 -14.30 23.53 -2.33
N ASP A 75 -14.13 22.80 -1.22
CA ASP A 75 -14.70 21.46 -1.02
C ASP A 75 -14.95 21.19 0.48
N GLU A 76 -16.11 20.58 0.76
CA GLU A 76 -16.81 20.45 2.06
C GLU A 76 -16.22 19.42 3.06
N ASP A 77 -14.91 19.17 3.08
CA ASP A 77 -14.31 18.41 4.19
C ASP A 77 -13.91 19.40 5.29
N GLU A 78 -14.74 19.53 6.33
CA GLU A 78 -14.51 20.31 7.56
C GLU A 78 -13.27 19.78 8.34
N ASP A 79 -12.07 19.92 7.77
CA ASP A 79 -10.79 19.60 8.40
C ASP A 79 -10.24 20.82 9.20
N ASP A 80 -11.09 21.77 9.61
CA ASP A 80 -10.72 23.16 9.94
C ASP A 80 -9.96 23.38 11.27
N ALA A 81 -9.97 22.42 12.21
CA ALA A 81 -9.29 22.59 13.49
C ALA A 81 -8.58 21.32 13.95
N ILE A 82 -7.34 21.45 14.41
CA ILE A 82 -6.60 20.35 15.05
C ILE A 82 -7.31 19.97 16.36
N LEU A 83 -7.71 18.71 16.51
CA LEU A 83 -8.45 18.22 17.68
C LEU A 83 -7.54 17.81 18.82
N HIS A 84 -6.40 17.20 18.54
CA HIS A 84 -5.44 16.66 19.52
C HIS A 84 -4.11 16.29 18.83
N ILE A 85 -3.13 15.76 19.57
CA ILE A 85 -1.78 15.47 19.05
C ILE A 85 -1.80 14.48 17.88
N LEU A 86 -2.52 13.37 18.01
CA LEU A 86 -2.62 12.37 16.95
C LEU A 86 -3.21 12.95 15.65
N ASP A 87 -4.14 13.89 15.77
CA ASP A 87 -4.76 14.57 14.63
C ASP A 87 -3.81 15.59 13.96
N LEU A 88 -2.95 16.25 14.75
CA LEU A 88 -1.83 17.03 14.22
C LEU A 88 -0.87 16.14 13.42
N ILE A 89 -0.47 14.99 13.97
CA ILE A 89 0.40 14.02 13.25
C ILE A 89 -0.27 13.54 11.97
N ARG A 90 -1.56 13.19 12.03
CA ARG A 90 -2.35 12.85 10.84
C ARG A 90 -2.28 13.96 9.78
N SER A 91 -2.49 15.20 10.18
CA SER A 91 -2.45 16.37 9.29
C SER A 91 -1.09 16.52 8.61
N THR A 92 0.01 16.24 9.31
CA THR A 92 1.35 16.26 8.69
C THR A 92 1.55 15.19 7.62
N LEU A 93 0.93 14.01 7.77
CA LEU A 93 1.01 12.95 6.77
C LEU A 93 0.17 13.29 5.53
N VAL A 94 -0.99 13.92 5.76
CA VAL A 94 -2.00 14.22 4.74
C VAL A 94 -1.73 15.52 3.99
N PHE A 95 -1.00 16.47 4.57
CA PHE A 95 -0.79 17.82 4.02
C PHE A 95 -0.33 17.83 2.55
N ARG A 96 0.57 16.92 2.17
CA ARG A 96 1.07 16.83 0.78
C ARG A 96 0.28 15.91 -0.12
N PHE A 97 -0.83 15.36 0.36
CA PHE A 97 -1.65 14.46 -0.44
C PHE A 97 -2.18 15.22 -1.67
N ARG A 98 -1.72 14.82 -2.85
CA ARG A 98 -2.18 15.41 -4.10
C ARG A 98 -3.67 15.16 -4.24
N LYS A 99 -4.45 16.25 -4.34
CA LYS A 99 -5.91 16.15 -4.52
C LYS A 99 -6.21 15.33 -5.78
N VAL A 100 -6.80 14.16 -5.58
CA VAL A 100 -7.42 13.34 -6.63
C VAL A 100 -8.91 13.30 -6.30
N LYS A 101 -9.76 13.39 -7.33
CA LYS A 101 -11.21 13.32 -7.13
C LYS A 101 -11.54 12.02 -6.40
N SER A 102 -12.14 12.14 -5.22
CA SER A 102 -12.61 10.97 -4.50
C SER A 102 -13.79 10.37 -5.25
N LEU A 103 -13.81 9.04 -5.41
CA LEU A 103 -14.99 8.37 -5.94
C LEU A 103 -15.81 7.81 -4.78
N PRO A 104 -17.16 7.97 -4.80
CA PRO A 104 -18.05 7.24 -3.90
C PRO A 104 -17.76 5.76 -4.06
N CYS A 105 -17.68 5.03 -2.95
CA CYS A 105 -17.28 3.63 -2.90
C CYS A 105 -17.94 2.79 -4.02
N LEU A 106 -17.27 2.72 -5.17
CA LEU A 106 -17.53 1.78 -6.24
C LEU A 106 -16.98 0.48 -5.70
N SER A 107 -17.90 -0.37 -5.27
CA SER A 107 -17.70 -1.80 -5.03
C SER A 107 -16.45 -2.32 -5.75
N GLN A 108 -15.38 -2.52 -4.97
CA GLN A 108 -14.20 -3.32 -5.31
C GLN A 108 -13.43 -2.85 -6.56
N VAL A 109 -12.67 -1.76 -6.46
CA VAL A 109 -11.47 -1.66 -7.30
C VAL A 109 -10.39 -2.58 -6.75
N LYS A 110 -10.58 -3.89 -6.98
CA LYS A 110 -9.56 -4.90 -6.69
C LYS A 110 -8.39 -4.66 -7.64
N LEU A 111 -7.25 -4.34 -7.06
CA LEU A 111 -5.99 -4.26 -7.77
C LEU A 111 -5.31 -5.64 -7.70
N PRO A 112 -4.70 -6.14 -8.79
CA PRO A 112 -3.87 -7.34 -8.70
C PRO A 112 -2.66 -7.13 -7.78
N PRO A 113 -2.12 -8.19 -7.16
CA PRO A 113 -0.94 -8.10 -6.31
C PRO A 113 0.29 -7.57 -7.06
N ALA A 114 1.24 -6.96 -6.34
CA ALA A 114 2.43 -6.33 -6.92
C ALA A 114 3.25 -7.30 -7.79
N THR A 115 3.42 -8.55 -7.34
CA THR A 115 4.14 -9.57 -8.12
C THR A 115 3.44 -9.89 -9.44
N THR A 116 2.12 -10.05 -9.43
CA THR A 116 1.31 -10.31 -10.64
C THR A 116 1.35 -9.14 -11.62
N LEU A 117 1.31 -7.89 -11.10
CA LEU A 117 1.45 -6.70 -11.92
C LEU A 117 2.85 -6.65 -12.57
N SER A 118 3.90 -6.96 -11.81
CA SER A 118 5.26 -7.01 -12.34
C SER A 118 5.45 -8.09 -13.40
N GLU A 119 4.88 -9.28 -13.20
CA GLU A 119 4.93 -10.37 -14.18
C GLU A 119 4.19 -10.02 -15.47
N ALA A 120 3.12 -9.23 -15.38
CA ALA A 120 2.40 -8.72 -16.54
C ALA A 120 3.14 -7.60 -17.29
N GLY A 121 4.24 -7.07 -16.74
CA GLY A 121 5.06 -6.04 -17.37
C GLY A 121 4.84 -4.63 -16.84
N VAL A 122 4.20 -4.46 -15.68
CA VAL A 122 4.16 -3.18 -14.96
C VAL A 122 5.48 -2.98 -14.23
N GLU A 123 6.13 -1.83 -14.44
CA GLU A 123 7.40 -1.52 -13.79
C GLU A 123 7.15 -0.79 -12.46
N PHE A 124 7.68 -1.31 -11.36
CA PHE A 124 7.63 -0.63 -10.06
C PHE A 124 8.89 0.21 -9.83
N ARG A 125 8.70 1.47 -9.44
CA ARG A 125 9.78 2.40 -9.10
C ARG A 125 9.51 3.13 -7.79
N ARG A 126 10.58 3.43 -7.06
CA ARG A 126 10.54 4.36 -5.93
C ARG A 126 10.28 5.77 -6.43
N ALA A 127 9.26 6.43 -5.91
CA ALA A 127 9.01 7.84 -6.17
C ALA A 127 10.04 8.70 -5.41
N CYS A 128 10.53 9.75 -6.06
CA CYS A 128 11.34 10.80 -5.45
C CYS A 128 10.46 11.91 -4.82
N MET A 129 9.14 11.82 -5.01
CA MET A 129 8.20 12.88 -4.64
C MET A 129 8.01 12.98 -3.13
N GLU A 130 7.81 14.22 -2.69
CA GLU A 130 7.57 14.57 -1.30
C GLU A 130 6.13 14.19 -0.91
N GLY A 131 5.99 13.34 0.11
CA GLY A 131 4.69 12.91 0.65
C GLY A 131 4.51 11.39 0.59
N MET A 132 4.32 10.77 1.75
CA MET A 132 4.19 9.31 1.93
C MET A 132 3.09 8.67 1.05
N MET A 133 2.04 9.43 0.72
CA MET A 133 0.83 8.92 0.08
C MET A 133 0.70 9.27 -1.42
N ASN A 134 1.68 9.96 -2.01
CA ASN A 134 1.61 10.40 -3.41
C ASN A 134 2.05 9.26 -4.35
N ILE A 135 1.08 8.48 -4.83
CA ILE A 135 1.29 7.34 -5.71
C ILE A 135 0.79 7.71 -7.11
N ASP A 136 1.66 7.55 -8.10
CA ASP A 136 1.37 7.83 -9.50
C ASP A 136 1.57 6.56 -10.34
N PHE A 137 0.73 6.40 -11.36
CA PHE A 137 0.90 5.40 -12.40
C PHE A 137 0.89 6.10 -13.76
N LYS A 138 1.94 5.93 -14.55
CA LYS A 138 2.05 6.53 -15.89
C LYS A 138 2.80 5.60 -16.83
N ASP A 139 2.24 5.38 -18.02
CA ASP A 139 2.86 4.61 -19.10
C ASP A 139 3.39 3.23 -18.66
N GLY A 140 2.65 2.54 -17.79
CA GLY A 140 3.05 1.22 -17.28
C GLY A 140 4.07 1.24 -16.14
N VAL A 141 4.44 2.42 -15.65
CA VAL A 141 5.32 2.59 -14.49
C VAL A 141 4.49 2.98 -13.27
N PHE A 142 4.53 2.12 -12.25
CA PHE A 142 3.89 2.32 -10.95
C PHE A 142 4.90 2.90 -9.97
N THR A 143 4.71 4.16 -9.59
CA THR A 143 5.63 4.90 -8.70
C THR A 143 5.05 5.01 -7.29
N ILE A 144 5.78 4.49 -6.31
CA ILE A 144 5.37 4.47 -4.90
C ILE A 144 6.45 5.17 -4.05
N PRO A 145 6.09 6.12 -3.18
CA PRO A 145 7.01 6.69 -2.21
C PRO A 145 7.60 5.62 -1.29
N GLN A 146 8.82 5.88 -0.79
CA GLN A 146 9.45 4.93 0.11
C GLN A 146 8.73 4.88 1.46
N LEU A 147 8.38 3.69 1.91
CA LEU A 147 7.79 3.44 3.22
C LEU A 147 8.79 2.71 4.12
N SER A 148 9.10 3.33 5.26
CA SER A 148 9.86 2.69 6.33
C SER A 148 8.90 1.99 7.28
N ILE A 149 9.02 0.66 7.38
CA ILE A 149 8.21 -0.15 8.29
C ILE A 149 9.06 -0.43 9.54
N ALA A 150 8.75 0.28 10.62
CA ALA A 150 9.38 0.17 11.93
C ALA A 150 8.37 -0.32 12.98
N GLU A 151 8.85 -0.65 14.18
CA GLU A 151 8.03 -1.24 15.26
C GLU A 151 6.83 -0.37 15.64
N MET A 152 7.02 0.95 15.60
CA MET A 152 5.98 1.92 15.94
C MET A 152 5.03 2.24 14.77
N THR A 153 5.28 1.67 13.59
CA THR A 153 4.47 1.95 12.39
C THR A 153 3.07 1.32 12.50
N GLU A 154 2.96 0.05 12.89
CA GLU A 154 1.64 -0.59 13.09
C GLU A 154 0.74 0.19 14.08
N PRO A 155 1.17 0.44 15.33
CA PRO A 155 0.28 1.07 16.31
C PRO A 155 -0.10 2.49 15.91
N LEU A 156 0.83 3.28 15.37
CA LEU A 156 0.55 4.63 14.87
C LEU A 156 -0.55 4.60 13.81
N LEU A 157 -0.38 3.77 12.78
CA LEU A 157 -1.31 3.70 11.67
C LEU A 157 -2.68 3.19 12.10
N ARG A 158 -2.73 2.21 13.00
CA ARG A 158 -3.98 1.70 13.56
C ARG A 158 -4.75 2.81 14.30
N ASN A 159 -4.06 3.61 15.11
CA ASN A 159 -4.68 4.71 15.84
C ASN A 159 -5.17 5.82 14.90
N ILE A 160 -4.43 6.12 13.84
CA ILE A 160 -4.85 7.09 12.82
C ILE A 160 -6.05 6.57 12.02
N ILE A 161 -6.07 5.30 11.61
CA ILE A 161 -7.23 4.72 10.93
C ILE A 161 -8.44 4.77 11.86
N ALA A 162 -8.29 4.39 13.14
CA ALA A 162 -9.37 4.51 14.12
C ALA A 162 -9.87 5.95 14.28
N LEU A 163 -8.97 6.95 14.27
CA LEU A 163 -9.33 8.37 14.25
C LEU A 163 -10.20 8.71 13.04
N GLU A 164 -9.80 8.32 11.83
CA GLU A 164 -10.58 8.56 10.60
C GLU A 164 -11.93 7.83 10.61
N GLN A 165 -12.06 6.69 11.29
CA GLN A 165 -13.32 5.95 11.41
C GLN A 165 -14.27 6.53 12.46
N CYS A 166 -13.73 7.03 13.57
CA CYS A 166 -14.54 7.47 14.71
C CYS A 166 -14.88 8.97 14.66
N CYS A 167 -14.06 9.80 14.02
CA CYS A 167 -14.28 11.24 13.94
C CYS A 167 -14.97 11.63 12.63
N HIS A 168 -16.21 12.11 12.75
CA HIS A 168 -16.93 12.73 11.64
C HIS A 168 -16.18 13.98 11.14
N GLY A 169 -16.19 14.23 9.83
CA GLY A 169 -15.53 15.37 9.19
C GLY A 169 -14.08 15.09 8.77
N ARG A 170 -13.44 14.02 9.24
CA ARG A 170 -12.08 13.66 8.83
C ARG A 170 -12.05 12.90 7.51
N SER A 171 -11.17 13.36 6.61
CA SER A 171 -10.95 12.71 5.32
C SER A 171 -10.34 11.30 5.48
N HIS A 172 -10.86 10.28 4.78
CA HIS A 172 -10.34 8.89 4.86
C HIS A 172 -9.10 8.63 3.98
N LYS A 173 -8.18 9.61 3.89
CA LYS A 173 -7.03 9.57 2.96
C LYS A 173 -6.03 8.49 3.37
N ILE A 174 -5.72 8.40 4.67
CA ILE A 174 -4.77 7.40 5.17
C ILE A 174 -5.38 6.01 5.08
N THR A 175 -6.65 5.85 5.47
CA THR A 175 -7.38 4.59 5.31
C THR A 175 -7.40 4.14 3.84
N SER A 176 -7.65 5.06 2.90
CA SER A 176 -7.60 4.76 1.45
C SER A 176 -6.22 4.28 1.00
N TYR A 177 -5.14 4.91 1.49
CA TYR A 177 -3.77 4.49 1.19
C TYR A 177 -3.51 3.06 1.68
N PHE A 178 -3.94 2.71 2.88
CA PHE A 178 -3.76 1.35 3.41
C PHE A 178 -4.57 0.31 2.65
N ILE A 179 -5.78 0.63 2.21
CA ILE A 179 -6.60 -0.28 1.40
C ILE A 179 -5.90 -0.56 0.05
N LEU A 180 -5.31 0.47 -0.57
CA LEU A 180 -4.51 0.31 -1.78
C LEU A 180 -3.28 -0.58 -1.53
N MET A 181 -2.51 -0.30 -0.47
CA MET A 181 -1.32 -1.08 -0.13
C MET A 181 -1.66 -2.53 0.21
N HIS A 182 -2.74 -2.76 0.96
CA HIS A 182 -3.24 -4.10 1.25
C HIS A 182 -3.59 -4.86 -0.04
N SER A 183 -4.20 -4.19 -1.01
CA SER A 183 -4.53 -4.81 -2.31
C SER A 183 -3.28 -5.21 -3.11
N LEU A 184 -2.20 -4.43 -3.02
CA LEU A 184 -0.90 -4.75 -3.64
C LEU A 184 -0.16 -5.89 -2.91
N ILE A 185 -0.40 -6.06 -1.60
CA ILE A 185 0.32 -6.99 -0.73
C ILE A 185 -0.58 -8.18 -0.38
N ALA A 186 -0.67 -9.15 -1.29
CA ALA A 186 -1.44 -10.38 -1.04
C ALA A 186 -0.62 -11.45 -0.29
N SER A 187 0.71 -11.35 -0.27
CA SER A 187 1.59 -12.33 0.33
C SER A 187 2.92 -11.74 0.80
N SER A 188 3.70 -12.51 1.58
CA SER A 188 5.07 -12.13 1.96
C SER A 188 6.02 -12.00 0.76
N LYS A 189 5.70 -12.62 -0.38
CA LYS A 189 6.47 -12.48 -1.63
C LYS A 189 6.34 -11.07 -2.21
N ASP A 190 5.15 -10.47 -2.12
CA ASP A 190 4.91 -9.11 -2.60
C ASP A 190 5.72 -8.10 -1.78
N ILE A 191 5.83 -8.32 -0.46
CA ILE A 191 6.69 -7.51 0.40
C ILE A 191 8.15 -7.65 0.02
N TYR A 192 8.63 -8.87 -0.19
CA TYR A 192 10.01 -9.09 -0.61
C TYR A 192 10.31 -8.38 -1.94
N PHE A 193 9.40 -8.46 -2.92
CA PHE A 193 9.52 -7.75 -4.19
C PHE A 193 9.57 -6.21 -4.01
N LEU A 194 8.69 -5.65 -3.17
CA LEU A 194 8.69 -4.21 -2.90
C LEU A 194 9.95 -3.75 -2.15
N CYS A 195 10.54 -4.61 -1.31
CA CYS A 195 11.85 -4.38 -0.71
C CYS A 195 12.98 -4.38 -1.75
N GLU A 196 12.97 -5.32 -2.70
CA GLU A 196 13.95 -5.34 -3.81
C GLU A 196 13.89 -4.08 -4.67
N LYS A 197 12.71 -3.46 -4.80
CA LYS A 197 12.51 -2.19 -5.51
C LYS A 197 12.84 -0.95 -4.68
N GLU A 198 13.37 -1.14 -3.46
CA GLU A 198 13.64 -0.08 -2.47
C GLU A 198 12.41 0.77 -2.11
N ILE A 199 11.20 0.28 -2.42
CA ILE A 199 9.95 0.95 -2.08
C ILE A 199 9.69 0.75 -0.59
N PHE A 200 9.95 -0.45 -0.06
CA PHE A 200 9.88 -0.71 1.38
C PHE A 200 11.28 -0.85 1.99
N LEU A 201 11.51 -0.05 3.04
CA LEU A 201 12.61 -0.29 3.97
C LEU A 201 12.05 -1.09 5.14
N ASN A 202 12.12 -2.41 5.03
CA ASN A 202 11.60 -3.30 6.05
C ASN A 202 12.68 -3.61 7.10
N TRP A 203 12.44 -3.21 8.35
CA TRP A 203 13.29 -3.55 9.49
C TRP A 203 12.92 -4.92 10.09
N PHE A 204 11.86 -5.56 9.59
CA PHE A 204 11.37 -6.88 10.00
C PHE A 204 11.59 -7.95 8.93
N SER A 205 11.26 -9.20 9.27
CA SER A 205 11.06 -10.24 8.25
C SER A 205 9.84 -9.90 7.38
N SER A 206 9.85 -10.34 6.11
CA SER A 206 8.73 -10.13 5.17
C SER A 206 7.42 -10.72 5.69
N GLU A 207 7.47 -11.83 6.44
CA GLU A 207 6.28 -12.44 7.05
C GLU A 207 5.65 -11.58 8.14
N ASN A 208 6.47 -10.93 8.97
CA ASN A 208 5.97 -10.08 10.05
C ASN A 208 5.35 -8.79 9.48
N ALA A 209 6.00 -8.18 8.48
CA ALA A 209 5.43 -7.04 7.78
C ALA A 209 4.08 -7.39 7.13
N TYR A 210 3.94 -8.58 6.52
CA TYR A 210 2.68 -9.04 5.95
C TYR A 210 1.58 -9.15 7.01
N LYS A 211 1.90 -9.74 8.17
CA LYS A 211 0.95 -9.84 9.30
C LYS A 211 0.49 -8.46 9.78
N ILE A 212 1.37 -7.47 9.81
CA ILE A 212 1.03 -6.08 10.17
C ILE A 212 -0.03 -5.53 9.20
N PHE A 213 0.23 -5.58 7.89
CA PHE A 213 -0.72 -5.06 6.89
C PHE A 213 -2.05 -5.82 6.90
N ASN A 214 -2.04 -7.12 7.14
CA ASN A 214 -3.27 -7.90 7.21
C ASN A 214 -4.11 -7.51 8.43
N LYS A 215 -3.49 -7.30 9.59
CA LYS A 215 -4.18 -6.88 10.82
C LYS A 215 -4.69 -5.43 10.80
N LEU A 216 -4.19 -4.59 9.90
CA LEU A 216 -4.61 -3.19 9.78
C LEU A 216 -5.90 -3.03 8.95
N TYR A 217 -6.24 -4.03 8.15
CA TYR A 217 -7.36 -3.98 7.20
C TYR A 217 -8.69 -4.49 7.80
N ASP A 218 -8.64 -5.38 8.80
CA ASP A 218 -9.82 -5.97 9.44
C ASP A 218 -10.78 -4.87 9.96
N ASP A 219 -12.04 -4.92 9.50
CA ASP A 219 -13.18 -4.08 9.91
C ASP A 219 -13.09 -2.56 9.62
N THR A 220 -12.42 -2.16 8.54
CA THR A 220 -12.37 -0.74 8.11
C THR A 220 -13.53 -0.35 7.17
N PHE A 221 -14.33 0.66 7.55
CA PHE A 221 -15.40 1.19 6.69
C PHE A 221 -14.88 2.37 5.86
N LEU A 222 -15.11 2.36 4.55
CA LEU A 222 -14.64 3.43 3.67
C LEU A 222 -15.80 4.08 2.90
N LYS A 223 -16.06 5.35 3.20
CA LYS A 223 -17.07 6.16 2.50
C LYS A 223 -16.56 6.63 1.12
N ASN A 224 -15.36 7.22 1.11
CA ASN A 224 -14.72 7.81 -0.06
C ASN A 224 -13.35 7.17 -0.29
N PHE A 225 -13.07 6.71 -1.51
CA PHE A 225 -11.76 6.15 -1.88
C PHE A 225 -11.00 7.10 -2.79
N TYR A 226 -9.81 7.51 -2.33
CA TYR A 226 -8.99 8.54 -2.99
C TYR A 226 -8.06 8.01 -4.09
N TYR A 227 -7.94 6.69 -4.26
CA TYR A 227 -7.12 6.06 -5.31
C TYR A 227 -7.96 5.35 -6.39
N GLY A 228 -9.25 5.68 -6.49
CA GLY A 228 -10.17 5.02 -7.43
C GLY A 228 -9.72 5.16 -8.89
N GLU A 229 -9.35 6.38 -9.29
CA GLU A 229 -8.87 6.68 -10.64
C GLU A 229 -7.55 5.96 -10.94
N LEU A 230 -6.59 5.99 -10.01
CA LEU A 230 -5.32 5.29 -10.11
C LEU A 230 -5.53 3.79 -10.34
N CYS A 231 -6.35 3.15 -9.51
CA CYS A 231 -6.62 1.72 -9.65
C CYS A 231 -7.34 1.38 -10.95
N ALA A 232 -8.23 2.26 -11.44
CA ALA A 232 -8.89 2.08 -12.73
C ALA A 232 -7.89 2.16 -13.90
N GLU A 233 -6.95 3.11 -13.85
CA GLU A 233 -5.89 3.25 -14.85
C GLU A 233 -4.99 2.01 -14.92
N VAL A 234 -4.55 1.52 -13.75
CA VAL A 234 -3.69 0.34 -13.64
C VAL A 234 -4.43 -0.90 -14.15
N ASN A 235 -5.70 -1.09 -13.75
CA ASN A 235 -6.51 -2.21 -14.21
C ASN A 235 -6.74 -2.18 -15.72
N ASN A 236 -6.98 -1.00 -16.30
CA ASN A 236 -7.13 -0.86 -17.75
C ASN A 236 -5.85 -1.27 -18.48
N TYR A 237 -4.69 -0.78 -18.02
CA TYR A 237 -3.40 -1.14 -18.60
C TYR A 237 -3.10 -2.64 -18.47
N TYR A 238 -3.31 -3.20 -17.27
CA TYR A 238 -3.14 -4.63 -16.99
C TYR A 238 -4.04 -5.49 -17.89
N ASN A 239 -5.32 -5.15 -18.03
CA ASN A 239 -6.26 -5.91 -18.86
C ASN A 239 -5.83 -5.93 -20.35
N VAL A 240 -5.30 -4.82 -20.87
CA VAL A 240 -4.78 -4.77 -22.25
C VAL A 240 -3.57 -5.70 -22.42
N LEU A 241 -2.63 -5.68 -21.47
CA LEU A 241 -1.45 -6.55 -21.52
C LEU A 241 -1.82 -8.03 -21.35
N TRP A 242 -2.69 -8.34 -20.38
CA TRP A 242 -3.19 -9.68 -20.13
C TRP A 242 -3.88 -10.26 -21.36
N ASN A 243 -4.77 -9.48 -21.99
CA ASN A 243 -5.45 -9.89 -23.21
C ASN A 243 -4.47 -10.17 -24.36
N ARG A 244 -3.44 -9.31 -24.55
CA ARG A 244 -2.40 -9.54 -25.56
C ARG A 244 -1.58 -10.81 -25.28
N TRP A 245 -1.20 -11.02 -24.02
CA TRP A 245 -0.45 -12.20 -23.62
C TRP A 245 -1.27 -13.48 -23.81
N LEU A 246 -2.55 -13.45 -23.43
CA LEU A 246 -3.48 -14.55 -23.63
C LEU A 246 -3.69 -14.86 -25.12
N GLU A 247 -3.81 -13.85 -25.98
CA GLU A 247 -3.88 -14.02 -27.43
C GLU A 247 -2.62 -14.67 -28.01
N LYS A 248 -1.43 -14.25 -27.53
CA LYS A 248 -0.16 -14.87 -27.92
C LYS A 248 -0.08 -16.33 -27.48
N LEU A 249 -0.46 -16.63 -26.23
CA LEU A 249 -0.47 -17.98 -25.70
C LEU A 249 -1.46 -18.87 -26.48
N LYS A 250 -2.65 -18.34 -26.79
CA LYS A 250 -3.61 -19.02 -27.66
C LYS A 250 -2.99 -19.34 -29.01
N ARG A 251 -2.33 -18.38 -29.67
CA ARG A 251 -1.70 -18.59 -30.98
C ARG A 251 -0.58 -19.64 -30.94
N ASP A 252 0.35 -19.52 -30.00
CA ASP A 252 1.59 -20.30 -29.97
C ASP A 252 1.42 -21.72 -29.40
N HIS A 253 0.43 -21.91 -28.52
CA HIS A 253 0.18 -23.18 -27.84
C HIS A 253 -1.13 -23.84 -28.25
N LEU A 254 -2.25 -23.11 -28.27
CA LEU A 254 -3.57 -23.70 -28.51
C LEU A 254 -3.95 -23.78 -29.98
N TYR A 255 -3.44 -22.88 -30.81
CA TYR A 255 -3.76 -22.80 -32.24
C TYR A 255 -2.68 -23.39 -33.15
N ASN A 256 -1.53 -23.80 -32.63
CA ASN A 256 -0.48 -24.42 -33.45
C ASN A 256 -0.86 -25.88 -33.73
N PRO A 257 -1.48 -26.19 -34.89
CA PRO A 257 -2.11 -27.49 -35.12
C PRO A 257 -1.06 -28.60 -35.11
N TRP A 258 0.17 -28.26 -35.49
CA TRP A 258 1.32 -29.15 -35.60
C TRP A 258 1.79 -29.74 -34.26
N LYS A 259 1.68 -28.98 -33.16
CA LYS A 259 2.02 -29.51 -31.82
C LYS A 259 0.96 -30.48 -31.31
N ILE A 260 -0.31 -30.18 -31.59
CA ILE A 260 -1.43 -31.06 -31.23
C ILE A 260 -1.37 -32.34 -32.07
N THR A 261 -1.16 -32.22 -33.39
CA THR A 261 -1.03 -33.40 -34.27
C THR A 261 0.20 -34.23 -33.94
N SER A 262 1.34 -33.64 -33.56
CA SER A 262 2.52 -34.42 -33.14
C SER A 262 2.29 -35.18 -31.84
N LEU A 263 1.59 -34.58 -30.87
CA LEU A 263 1.24 -35.23 -29.61
C LEU A 263 0.29 -36.42 -29.84
N VAL A 264 -0.72 -36.24 -30.69
CA VAL A 264 -1.67 -37.30 -31.06
C VAL A 264 -0.97 -38.43 -31.82
N ALA A 265 -0.10 -38.10 -32.78
CA ALA A 265 0.67 -39.10 -33.54
C ALA A 265 1.59 -39.93 -32.62
N ALA A 266 2.26 -39.29 -31.66
CA ALA A 266 3.09 -39.98 -30.67
C ALA A 266 2.27 -40.96 -29.81
N PHE A 267 1.06 -40.56 -29.40
CA PHE A 267 0.17 -41.41 -28.62
C PHE A 267 -0.32 -42.63 -29.42
N ILE A 268 -0.66 -42.43 -30.70
CA ILE A 268 -1.05 -43.52 -31.62
C ILE A 268 0.13 -44.50 -31.81
N LEU A 269 1.33 -43.97 -32.05
CA LEU A 269 2.53 -44.80 -32.19
C LEU A 269 2.81 -45.62 -30.93
N LEU A 270 2.67 -45.01 -29.75
CA LEU A 270 2.86 -45.70 -28.47
C LEU A 270 1.82 -46.80 -28.24
N ALA A 271 0.55 -46.55 -28.59
CA ALA A 271 -0.49 -47.58 -28.54
C ALA A 271 -0.18 -48.75 -29.50
N LEU A 272 0.26 -48.44 -30.73
CA LEU A 272 0.67 -49.45 -31.71
C LEU A 272 1.87 -50.26 -31.24
N THR A 273 2.88 -49.63 -30.64
CA THR A 273 4.05 -50.37 -30.13
C THR A 273 3.69 -51.29 -28.98
N LEU A 274 2.81 -50.87 -28.06
CA LEU A 274 2.26 -51.72 -27.00
C LEU A 274 1.49 -52.91 -27.58
N LEU A 275 0.63 -52.66 -28.56
CA LEU A 275 -0.14 -53.71 -29.24
C LEU A 275 0.79 -54.71 -29.94
N GLN A 276 1.81 -54.21 -30.65
CA GLN A 276 2.82 -55.04 -31.29
C GLN A 276 3.61 -55.86 -30.26
N THR A 277 4.02 -55.28 -29.13
CA THR A 277 4.72 -56.01 -28.06
C THR A 277 3.84 -57.08 -27.42
N THR A 278 2.54 -56.82 -27.22
CA THR A 278 1.62 -57.85 -26.70
C THR A 278 1.47 -59.03 -27.66
N TYR A 279 1.32 -58.78 -28.97
CA TYR A 279 1.24 -59.85 -29.96
C TYR A 279 2.56 -60.64 -30.10
N THR A 280 3.72 -59.98 -30.07
CA THR A 280 5.01 -60.69 -30.15
C THR A 280 5.27 -61.53 -28.90
N ILE A 281 4.90 -61.05 -27.70
CA ILE A 281 4.97 -61.83 -26.47
C ILE A 281 4.01 -63.02 -26.55
N GLN A 282 2.76 -62.83 -27.00
CA GLN A 282 1.80 -63.92 -27.15
C GLN A 282 2.28 -64.99 -28.15
N GLN A 283 2.88 -64.57 -29.26
CA GLN A 283 3.47 -65.49 -30.24
C GLN A 283 4.69 -66.25 -29.69
N TYR A 284 5.49 -65.62 -28.82
CA TYR A 284 6.62 -66.26 -28.15
C TYR A 284 6.17 -67.33 -27.14
N TYR A 285 5.07 -67.09 -26.41
CA TYR A 285 4.53 -68.03 -25.42
C TYR A 285 3.50 -69.03 -25.99
N SER A 286 3.05 -68.88 -27.23
CA SER A 286 2.20 -69.85 -27.95
C SER A 286 2.75 -70.13 -29.35
N PRO A 287 3.88 -70.85 -29.48
CA PRO A 287 4.34 -71.32 -30.77
C PRO A 287 3.29 -72.31 -31.30
N ARG A 288 2.71 -72.00 -32.47
CA ARG A 288 1.84 -72.95 -33.19
C ARG A 288 2.67 -74.21 -33.48
N GLN A 289 2.18 -75.35 -33.01
CA GLN A 289 2.62 -76.69 -33.44
C GLN A 289 2.54 -76.84 -34.95
#